data_AF-A0A165HS16-F1
#
_entry.id   AF-A0A165HS16-F1
#
_cell.length_a   1.000
_cell.length_b   1.000
_cell.length_c   1.000
_cell.angle_alpha   90.00
_cell.angle_beta   90.00
_cell.angle_gamma   90.00
#
_symmetry.space_group_name_H-M   'P 1'
#
loop_
_entity.id
_entity.type
_entity.pdbx_description
1 polymer ?
#
loop_
_entity_poly.entity_id
_entity_poly.type
_entity_poly.pdbx_seq_one_letter_code
_entity_poly.pdbx_strand_id
1 'polypeptide(L)'
;IEVRKNEHSLSSFENLTFLIPTNRQEGEPLLKVLVFFDNIEESIKARDVLRVKLLPRECEKIKWFNSRMLEQFRDDTLHEFVANELYGMYATDSFSMV
;
A
#
# COMPACT_ATOMS: atom_id res chain seq x y z
N ILE A 1 16.25 7.29 -10.12
CA ILE A 1 15.06 7.80 -9.41
C ILE A 1 14.25 8.59 -10.44
N GLU A 2 13.06 8.13 -10.77
CA GLU A 2 12.13 8.84 -11.66
C GLU A 2 11.14 9.62 -10.78
N VAL A 3 10.96 10.91 -11.05
CA VAL A 3 10.01 11.75 -10.32
C VAL A 3 8.81 12.01 -11.23
N ARG A 4 7.61 11.63 -10.76
CA ARG A 4 6.35 11.91 -11.45
C ARG A 4 5.60 13.01 -10.74
N LYS A 5 5.06 13.95 -11.50
CA LYS A 5 4.21 15.01 -10.97
C LYS A 5 2.81 14.45 -10.75
N ASN A 6 2.14 14.91 -9.70
CA ASN A 6 0.72 14.59 -9.50
C ASN A 6 -0.11 15.27 -10.58
N GLU A 7 -0.95 14.48 -11.26
CA GLU A 7 -1.87 14.95 -12.30
C GLU A 7 -3.30 15.10 -11.75
N HIS A 8 -3.61 14.36 -10.67
CA HIS A 8 -4.89 14.39 -9.97
C HIS A 8 -4.77 15.02 -8.57
N SER A 9 -5.91 15.37 -7.97
CA SER A 9 -5.98 15.80 -6.56
C SER A 9 -5.37 14.74 -5.64
N LEU A 10 -4.62 15.16 -4.62
CA LEU A 10 -4.07 14.25 -3.61
C LEU A 10 -5.17 13.44 -2.90
N SER A 11 -6.33 14.05 -2.70
CA SER A 11 -7.47 13.42 -2.02
C SER A 11 -8.15 12.30 -2.81
N SER A 12 -7.94 12.21 -4.13
CA SER A 12 -8.55 11.14 -4.95
C SER A 12 -7.72 9.87 -4.98
N PHE A 13 -6.44 9.94 -4.64
CA PHE A 13 -5.47 8.84 -4.74
C PHE A 13 -5.38 8.21 -6.15
N GLU A 14 -5.96 8.83 -7.18
CA GLU A 14 -5.96 8.32 -8.55
C GLU A 14 -4.54 8.24 -9.12
N ASN A 15 -3.65 9.14 -8.71
CA ASN A 15 -2.23 9.10 -9.06
C ASN A 15 -1.52 7.83 -8.56
N LEU A 16 -2.10 7.05 -7.63
CA LEU A 16 -1.53 5.79 -7.17
C LEU A 16 -2.06 4.58 -7.95
N THR A 17 -3.09 4.75 -8.79
CA THR A 17 -3.73 3.63 -9.49
C THR A 17 -2.81 2.94 -10.50
N PHE A 18 -1.79 3.62 -11.01
CA PHE A 18 -0.78 3.01 -11.88
C PHE A 18 -0.03 1.84 -11.20
N LEU A 19 -0.06 1.76 -9.86
CA LEU A 19 0.51 0.66 -9.09
C LEU A 19 -0.23 -0.66 -9.33
N ILE A 20 -1.48 -0.61 -9.81
CA ILE A 20 -2.33 -1.78 -10.05
C ILE A 20 -2.75 -1.79 -11.53
N PRO A 21 -2.12 -2.62 -12.38
CA PRO A 21 -2.48 -2.75 -13.79
C PRO A 21 -3.93 -3.23 -13.95
N THR A 22 -4.68 -2.63 -14.88
CA THR A 22 -6.12 -2.88 -15.04
C THR A 22 -6.46 -4.22 -15.70
N ASN A 23 -5.55 -4.79 -16.50
CA ASN A 23 -5.79 -6.01 -17.30
C ASN A 23 -5.02 -7.22 -16.77
N ARG A 24 -4.81 -7.27 -15.46
CA ARG A 24 -3.98 -8.26 -14.79
C ARG A 24 -4.74 -9.57 -14.60
N GLN A 25 -4.04 -10.69 -14.74
CA GLN A 25 -4.60 -12.01 -14.43
C GLN A 25 -4.42 -12.37 -12.95
N GLU A 26 -5.31 -13.21 -12.42
CA GLU A 26 -5.18 -13.73 -11.07
C GLU A 26 -3.86 -14.49 -10.91
N GLY A 27 -3.10 -14.19 -9.85
CA GLY A 27 -1.83 -14.85 -9.56
C GLY A 27 -0.61 -14.24 -10.24
N GLU A 28 -0.77 -13.28 -11.16
CA GLU A 28 0.37 -12.48 -11.62
C GLU A 28 1.00 -11.75 -10.41
N PRO A 29 2.32 -11.52 -10.33
CA PRO A 29 2.90 -10.79 -9.21
C PRO A 29 2.73 -9.27 -9.39
N LEU A 30 2.28 -8.52 -8.36
CA LEU A 30 2.27 -7.04 -8.43
C LEU A 30 3.67 -6.52 -8.10
N LEU A 31 3.96 -5.29 -8.55
CA LEU A 31 5.13 -4.59 -8.07
C LEU A 31 5.02 -4.43 -6.56
N LYS A 32 6.06 -4.88 -5.85
CA LYS A 32 6.17 -4.66 -4.41
C LYS A 32 6.43 -3.19 -4.12
N VAL A 33 5.53 -2.55 -3.38
CA VAL A 33 5.61 -1.10 -3.12
C VAL A 33 5.48 -0.74 -1.66
N LEU A 34 6.17 0.32 -1.27
CA LEU A 34 6.03 0.97 0.03
C LEU A 34 5.69 2.44 -0.24
N VAL A 35 4.50 2.86 0.18
CA VAL A 35 3.98 4.20 -0.07
C VAL A 35 3.89 4.94 1.27
N PHE A 36 4.53 6.10 1.36
CA PHE A 36 4.52 6.93 2.56
C PHE A 36 3.44 8.00 2.50
N PHE A 37 2.77 8.20 3.63
CA PHE A 37 1.74 9.20 3.84
C PHE A 37 2.05 10.02 5.09
N ASP A 38 1.76 11.32 5.03
CA ASP A 38 2.02 12.24 6.14
C ASP A 38 1.14 11.94 7.36
N ASN A 39 -0.02 11.31 7.17
CA ASN A 39 -0.91 10.95 8.26
C ASN A 39 -1.62 9.60 8.07
N ILE A 40 -2.09 9.08 9.20
CA ILE A 40 -2.73 7.76 9.29
C ILE A 40 -4.01 7.70 8.48
N GLU A 41 -4.84 8.75 8.52
CA GLU A 41 -6.14 8.73 7.86
C GLU A 41 -6.00 8.66 6.33
N GLU A 42 -5.04 9.39 5.76
CA GLU A 42 -4.73 9.31 4.34
C GLU A 42 -4.20 7.95 3.94
N SER A 43 -3.33 7.33 4.74
CA SER A 43 -2.84 5.97 4.46
C SER A 43 -3.98 4.94 4.38
N ILE A 44 -4.98 5.07 5.25
CA ILE A 44 -6.16 4.18 5.29
C ILE A 44 -7.09 4.48 4.10
N LYS A 45 -7.37 5.75 3.80
CA LYS A 45 -8.22 6.13 2.65
C LYS A 45 -7.60 5.69 1.33
N ALA A 46 -6.30 5.88 1.16
CA ALA A 46 -5.58 5.47 -0.04
C ALA A 46 -5.64 3.95 -0.23
N ARG A 47 -5.42 3.18 0.83
CA ARG A 47 -5.61 1.73 0.83
C ARG A 47 -7.00 1.35 0.32
N ASP A 48 -8.05 1.99 0.82
CA ASP A 48 -9.42 1.63 0.43
C ASP A 48 -9.71 1.90 -1.05
N VAL A 49 -9.23 3.03 -1.57
CA VAL A 49 -9.36 3.36 -3.00
C VAL A 49 -8.59 2.39 -3.90
N LEU A 50 -7.44 1.88 -3.44
CA LEU A 50 -6.63 0.95 -4.23
C LEU A 50 -7.08 -0.50 -4.05
N ARG A 51 -7.63 -0.85 -2.88
CA ARG A 51 -8.19 -2.18 -2.60
C ARG A 51 -9.35 -2.51 -3.53
N VAL A 52 -10.20 -1.54 -3.89
CA VAL A 52 -11.29 -1.77 -4.87
C VAL A 52 -10.79 -2.08 -6.29
N LYS A 53 -9.51 -1.84 -6.58
CA LYS A 53 -8.87 -2.21 -7.86
C LYS A 53 -8.23 -3.59 -7.83
N LEU A 54 -8.06 -4.19 -6.65
CA LEU A 54 -7.51 -5.53 -6.50
C LEU A 54 -8.60 -6.59 -6.72
N LEU A 55 -8.16 -7.79 -7.10
CA LEU A 55 -9.05 -8.94 -7.09
C LEU A 55 -9.48 -9.26 -5.64
N PRO A 56 -10.70 -9.79 -5.42
CA PRO A 56 -11.22 -10.04 -4.07
C PRO A 56 -10.28 -10.86 -3.17
N ARG A 57 -9.57 -11.83 -3.73
CA ARG A 57 -8.60 -12.70 -3.03
C ARG A 57 -7.27 -12.03 -2.72
N GLU A 58 -7.00 -10.88 -3.33
CA GLU A 58 -5.75 -10.14 -3.19
C GLU A 58 -5.90 -8.92 -2.29
N CYS A 59 -7.12 -8.60 -1.84
CA CYS A 59 -7.41 -7.41 -1.05
C CYS A 59 -6.60 -7.26 0.24
N GLU A 60 -6.15 -8.38 0.84
CA GLU A 60 -5.33 -8.39 2.05
C GLU A 60 -3.82 -8.36 1.76
N LYS A 61 -3.41 -8.40 0.48
CA LYS A 61 -2.00 -8.29 0.06
C LYS A 61 -1.50 -6.85 0.03
N ILE A 62 -2.36 -5.88 0.28
CA ILE A 62 -1.97 -4.49 0.55
C ILE A 62 -2.40 -4.15 1.98
N LYS A 63 -1.42 -3.89 2.85
CA LYS A 63 -1.66 -3.56 4.26
C LYS A 63 -1.27 -2.11 4.56
N TRP A 64 -1.81 -1.56 5.64
CA TRP A 64 -1.33 -0.29 6.19
C TRP A 64 -0.28 -0.56 7.27
N PHE A 65 0.55 0.41 7.59
CA PHE A 65 1.55 0.30 8.64
C PHE A 65 1.69 1.64 9.35
N ASN A 66 1.22 1.72 10.60
CA ASN A 66 1.32 2.96 11.36
C ASN A 66 1.43 2.74 12.87
N SER A 67 1.71 3.82 13.60
CA SER A 67 1.91 3.83 15.05
C SER A 67 0.70 3.43 15.89
N ARG A 68 -0.52 3.42 15.33
CA ARG A 68 -1.72 2.94 16.05
C ARG A 68 -1.85 1.41 16.05
N MET A 69 -1.00 0.71 15.31
CA MET A 69 -1.02 -0.75 15.25
C MET A 69 -0.39 -1.37 16.48
N LEU A 70 -0.88 -2.56 16.83
CA LEU A 70 -0.23 -3.43 17.79
C LEU A 70 1.16 -3.80 17.28
N GLU A 71 2.14 -3.91 18.19
CA GLU A 71 3.51 -4.28 17.88
C GLU A 71 3.57 -5.61 17.11
N GLN A 72 2.89 -6.64 17.62
CA GLN A 72 2.79 -7.94 16.96
C GLN A 72 2.27 -7.84 15.52
N PHE A 73 1.26 -7.01 15.28
CA PHE A 73 0.72 -6.82 13.93
C PHE A 73 1.74 -6.17 12.98
N ARG A 74 2.54 -5.23 13.49
CA ARG A 74 3.62 -4.61 12.72
C ARG A 74 4.70 -5.62 12.36
N ASP A 75 5.12 -6.42 13.32
CA ASP A 75 6.16 -7.44 13.11
C ASP A 75 5.70 -8.49 12.09
N ASP A 76 4.48 -9.01 12.25
CA ASP A 76 3.88 -9.96 11.30
C ASP A 76 3.81 -9.36 9.89
N THR A 77 3.30 -8.12 9.78
CA THR A 77 3.18 -7.42 8.48
C THR A 77 4.55 -7.17 7.85
N LEU A 78 5.57 -6.81 8.64
CA LEU A 78 6.92 -6.62 8.15
C LEU A 78 7.53 -7.94 7.67
N HIS A 79 7.28 -9.03 8.39
CA HIS A 79 7.77 -10.35 8.03
C HIS A 79 7.14 -10.84 6.71
N GLU A 80 5.82 -10.71 6.57
CA GLU A 80 5.09 -11.01 5.32
C GLU A 80 5.58 -10.12 4.16
N PHE A 81 5.86 -8.83 4.43
CA PHE A 81 6.42 -7.93 3.44
C PHE A 81 7.79 -8.43 3.00
N VAL A 82 8.72 -8.71 3.91
CA VAL A 82 10.07 -9.22 3.58
C VAL A 82 10.00 -10.55 2.82
N ALA A 83 9.06 -11.43 3.17
CA ALA A 83 8.82 -12.71 2.50
C ALA A 83 8.19 -12.59 1.10
N ASN A 84 7.85 -11.37 0.64
CA ASN A 84 7.15 -11.09 -0.62
C ASN A 84 5.73 -11.69 -0.70
N GLU A 85 5.07 -11.88 0.45
CA GLU A 85 3.69 -12.32 0.53
C GLU A 85 2.70 -11.14 0.33
N LEU A 86 3.18 -9.92 0.62
CA LEU A 86 2.46 -8.67 0.37
C LEU A 86 2.90 -8.00 -0.94
N TYR A 87 1.93 -7.40 -1.61
CA TYR A 87 2.14 -6.51 -2.76
C TYR A 87 2.54 -5.11 -2.32
N GLY A 88 2.12 -4.66 -1.15
CA GLY A 88 2.58 -3.38 -0.68
C GLY A 88 2.11 -2.96 0.70
N MET A 89 2.74 -1.89 1.18
CA MET A 89 2.47 -1.28 2.48
C MET A 89 2.22 0.22 2.34
N TYR A 90 1.23 0.69 3.07
CA TYR A 90 0.82 2.09 3.15
C TYR A 90 1.25 2.59 4.52
N ALA A 91 2.41 3.22 4.57
CA ALA A 91 3.11 3.57 5.78
C ALA A 91 2.98 5.06 6.11
N THR A 92 3.09 5.40 7.39
CA THR A 92 3.45 6.76 7.80
C THR A 92 4.90 6.79 8.28
N ASP A 93 5.41 7.97 8.67
CA ASP A 93 6.75 8.14 9.24
C ASP A 93 7.06 7.20 10.42
N SER A 94 6.04 6.64 11.06
CA SER A 94 6.24 5.58 12.05
C SER A 94 6.90 4.30 11.52
N PHE A 95 7.00 4.12 10.20
CA PHE A 95 7.80 3.07 9.57
C PHE A 95 9.30 3.40 9.51
N SER A 96 9.69 4.68 9.41
CA SER A 96 11.11 5.08 9.36
C SER A 96 11.79 5.07 10.73
N MET A 97 11.02 4.76 11.79
CA MET A 97 11.50 4.64 13.17
C MET A 97 11.63 3.18 13.67
N VAL A 98 11.43 2.19 12.78
CA VAL A 98 11.57 0.75 13.09
C VAL A 98 12.98 0.28 12.73
#